data_AF-A0A0F8Z1H9-F1
#
_entry.id   AF-A0A0F8Z1H9-F1
#
_cell.length_a   1.000
_cell.length_b   1.000
_cell.length_c   1.000
_cell.angle_alpha   90.00
_cell.angle_beta   90.00
_cell.angle_gamma   90.00
#
_symmetry.space_group_name_H-M   'P 1'
#
loop_
_entity.id
_entity.type
_entity.pdbx_description
1 polymer ?
#
loop_
_entity_poly.entity_id
_entity_poly.type
_entity_poly.pdbx_seq_one_letter_code
_entity_poly.pdbx_strand_id
1 'polypeptide(L)'
;VLENMFYKGKYINPIEFVKEELNKIWDLGTVELTKEEEIKEKQDAHNILELFATIHLMKMKGLVHNEKAKDYNHAWNLLRPKFREKRYKSDDLIGIVDKEEEDFQKRVSIIDYKTSHKYYNELKDDFVRQMRLYALMYYREHKKLPHYVKINFLRFGEVWPIEVTPDLIRLAEIDLETVKLHTQSIEEKDYPKKPTRLCDWCNFKDECFKKEKQLDLNIVVEEVKE
;
A
#
# COMPACT_ATOMS: atom_id res chain seq x y z
N VAL A 1 13.00 6.34 -0.91
CA VAL A 1 14.20 5.72 -1.54
C VAL A 1 13.91 5.10 -2.91
N LEU A 2 13.04 4.08 -3.01
CA LEU A 2 12.85 3.31 -4.26
C LEU A 2 12.41 4.18 -5.45
N GLU A 3 11.48 5.11 -5.22
CA GLU A 3 11.02 6.00 -6.29
C GLU A 3 12.14 6.91 -6.82
N ASN A 4 12.93 7.50 -5.91
CA ASN A 4 14.08 8.35 -6.26
C ASN A 4 15.13 7.61 -7.06
N MET A 5 15.27 6.29 -6.84
CA MET A 5 16.17 5.45 -7.61
C MET A 5 15.81 5.55 -9.09
N PHE A 6 14.53 5.37 -9.43
CA PHE A 6 14.02 5.40 -10.81
C PHE A 6 13.84 6.80 -11.42
N TYR A 7 13.99 7.89 -10.66
CA TYR A 7 13.99 9.26 -11.19
C TYR A 7 15.28 9.62 -11.94
N LYS A 8 16.39 8.93 -11.68
CA LYS A 8 17.66 9.23 -12.34
C LYS A 8 17.60 8.80 -13.81
N GLY A 9 17.88 9.73 -14.73
CA GLY A 9 17.90 9.49 -16.18
C GLY A 9 19.11 8.69 -16.69
N LYS A 10 20.00 8.25 -15.79
CA LYS A 10 21.17 7.44 -16.08
C LYS A 10 21.27 6.31 -15.05
N TYR A 11 21.92 5.23 -15.45
CA TYR A 11 22.30 4.13 -14.58
C TYR A 11 23.09 4.65 -13.39
N ILE A 12 22.74 4.10 -12.24
CA ILE A 12 23.43 4.22 -10.96
C ILE A 12 23.53 2.80 -10.41
N ASN A 13 24.57 2.49 -9.65
CA ASN A 13 24.62 1.23 -8.93
C ASN A 13 23.43 1.20 -7.93
N PRO A 14 22.42 0.33 -8.11
CA PRO A 14 21.20 0.38 -7.31
C PRO A 14 21.48 0.15 -5.82
N ILE A 15 22.47 -0.68 -5.51
CA ILE A 15 22.83 -1.02 -4.12
C ILE A 15 23.44 0.19 -3.44
N GLU A 16 24.44 0.85 -4.04
CA GLU A 16 25.04 2.06 -3.47
C GLU A 16 24.00 3.17 -3.31
N PHE A 17 23.14 3.36 -4.31
CA PHE A 17 22.11 4.38 -4.28
C PHE A 17 21.17 4.22 -3.08
N VAL A 18 20.60 3.02 -2.87
CA VAL A 18 19.62 2.85 -1.79
C VAL A 18 20.24 3.04 -0.40
N LYS A 19 21.52 2.68 -0.24
CA LYS A 19 22.27 2.89 1.01
C LYS A 19 22.47 4.36 1.30
N GLU A 20 22.97 5.11 0.32
CA GLU A 20 23.18 6.55 0.47
C GLU A 20 21.87 7.30 0.70
N GLU A 21 20.84 6.95 -0.08
CA GLU A 21 19.56 7.65 -0.03
C GLU A 21 18.84 7.41 1.29
N LEU A 22 18.86 6.17 1.81
CA LEU A 22 18.29 5.87 3.13
C LEU A 22 18.98 6.71 4.22
N ASN A 23 20.30 6.80 4.19
CA ASN A 23 21.06 7.56 5.18
C ASN A 23 20.77 9.08 5.12
N LYS A 24 20.47 9.62 3.94
CA LYS A 24 20.11 11.04 3.76
C LYS A 24 18.73 11.36 4.31
N ILE A 25 17.78 10.43 4.20
CA ILE A 25 16.38 10.67 4.55
C ILE A 25 15.95 10.07 5.89
N TRP A 26 16.85 9.36 6.59
CA TRP A 26 16.53 8.74 7.87
C TRP A 26 16.29 9.80 8.93
N ASP A 27 15.02 10.11 9.16
CA ASP A 27 14.53 11.02 10.18
C ASP A 27 13.30 10.38 10.84
N LEU A 28 13.39 10.13 12.15
CA LEU A 28 12.31 9.53 12.93
C LEU A 28 11.22 10.54 13.29
N GLY A 29 11.41 11.84 13.04
CA GLY A 29 10.43 12.87 13.37
C GLY A 29 10.03 12.83 14.84
N THR A 30 8.75 12.57 15.13
CA THR A 30 8.19 12.49 16.49
C THR A 30 8.14 11.07 17.06
N VAL A 31 8.71 10.07 16.37
CA VAL A 31 8.68 8.68 16.84
C VAL A 31 9.71 8.51 17.95
N GLU A 32 9.26 8.16 19.15
CA GLU A 32 10.11 7.87 20.29
C GLU A 32 10.54 6.39 20.26
N LEU A 33 11.79 6.13 19.86
CA LEU A 33 12.43 4.82 19.95
C LEU A 33 13.63 4.89 20.88
N THR A 34 13.95 3.78 21.54
CA THR A 34 15.27 3.63 22.15
C THR A 34 16.35 3.63 21.04
N LYS A 35 17.58 3.98 21.40
CA LYS A 35 18.70 3.94 20.44
C LYS A 35 18.89 2.55 19.83
N GLU A 36 18.67 1.50 20.62
CA GLU A 36 18.79 0.12 20.15
C GLU A 36 17.69 -0.24 19.14
N GLU A 37 16.44 0.17 19.39
CA GLU A 37 15.33 0.01 18.46
C GLU A 37 15.56 0.79 17.18
N GLU A 38 15.97 2.06 17.26
CA GLU A 38 16.28 2.85 16.07
C GLU A 38 17.35 2.18 15.19
N ILE A 39 18.45 1.71 15.79
CA ILE A 39 19.50 1.01 15.07
C ILE A 39 18.94 -0.24 14.38
N LYS A 40 18.10 -1.00 15.08
CA LYS A 40 17.47 -2.22 14.54
C LYS A 40 16.53 -1.91 13.38
N GLU A 41 15.64 -0.94 13.52
CA GLU A 41 14.69 -0.53 12.47
C GLU A 41 15.42 0.04 11.25
N LYS A 42 16.47 0.82 11.46
CA LYS A 42 17.32 1.33 10.37
C LYS A 42 18.02 0.21 9.62
N GLN A 43 18.59 -0.75 10.35
CA GLN A 43 19.24 -1.91 9.74
C GLN A 43 18.24 -2.77 8.96
N ASP A 44 17.02 -2.92 9.48
CA ASP A 44 15.97 -3.66 8.82
C ASP A 44 15.52 -2.98 7.51
N ALA A 45 15.28 -1.67 7.54
CA ALA A 45 15.00 -0.88 6.35
C ALA A 45 16.13 -0.97 5.31
N HIS A 46 17.39 -0.92 5.76
CA HIS A 46 18.55 -1.12 4.90
C HIS A 46 18.53 -2.50 4.21
N ASN A 47 18.29 -3.57 4.97
CA ASN A 47 18.25 -4.94 4.42
C ASN A 47 17.14 -5.10 3.37
N ILE A 48 15.95 -4.55 3.64
CA ILE A 48 14.82 -4.57 2.69
C ILE A 48 15.20 -3.88 1.37
N LEU A 49 15.78 -2.68 1.47
CA LEU A 49 16.14 -1.89 0.28
C LEU A 49 17.30 -2.52 -0.50
N GLU A 50 18.30 -3.06 0.20
CA GLU A 50 19.43 -3.75 -0.43
C GLU A 50 18.99 -5.02 -1.14
N LEU A 51 18.06 -5.81 -0.57
CA LEU A 51 17.48 -6.97 -1.24
C LEU A 51 16.77 -6.56 -2.54
N PHE A 52 15.92 -5.54 -2.49
CA PHE A 52 15.23 -5.01 -3.66
C PHE A 52 16.21 -4.54 -4.75
N ALA A 53 17.24 -3.78 -4.36
CA ALA A 53 18.26 -3.27 -5.26
C ALA A 53 19.08 -4.40 -5.89
N THR A 54 19.42 -5.42 -5.11
CA THR A 54 20.15 -6.61 -5.58
C THR A 54 19.34 -7.38 -6.61
N ILE A 55 18.05 -7.63 -6.35
CA ILE A 55 17.15 -8.29 -7.31
C ILE A 55 17.07 -7.48 -8.62
N HIS A 56 16.96 -6.16 -8.54
CA HIS A 56 16.95 -5.30 -9.73
C HIS A 56 18.26 -5.38 -10.51
N LEU A 57 19.40 -5.30 -9.82
CA LEU A 57 20.71 -5.43 -10.45
C LEU A 57 20.89 -6.79 -11.14
N MET A 58 20.41 -7.88 -10.53
CA MET A 58 20.44 -9.22 -11.14
C MET A 58 19.58 -9.28 -12.40
N LYS A 59 18.38 -8.70 -12.40
CA LYS A 59 17.54 -8.58 -13.61
C LYS A 59 18.25 -7.81 -14.72
N MET A 60 18.90 -6.70 -14.38
CA MET A 60 19.66 -5.90 -15.36
C MET A 60 20.82 -6.68 -15.96
N LYS A 61 21.61 -7.35 -15.11
CA LYS A 61 22.70 -8.26 -15.54
C LYS A 61 22.17 -9.31 -16.51
N GLY A 62 21.03 -9.93 -16.19
CA GLY A 62 20.36 -10.90 -17.05
C GLY A 62 19.95 -10.31 -18.40
N LEU A 63 19.38 -9.10 -18.44
CA LEU A 63 19.00 -8.45 -19.70
C LEU A 63 20.19 -8.14 -20.60
N VAL A 64 21.29 -7.65 -20.03
CA VAL A 64 22.53 -7.36 -20.77
C VAL A 64 23.17 -8.66 -21.26
N HIS A 65 23.28 -9.67 -20.39
CA HIS A 65 23.87 -10.96 -20.74
C HIS A 65 23.12 -11.68 -21.87
N ASN A 66 21.79 -11.60 -21.87
CA ASN A 66 20.95 -12.22 -22.91
C ASN A 66 20.70 -11.30 -24.11
N GLU A 67 21.48 -10.22 -24.26
CA GLU A 67 21.42 -9.26 -25.38
C GLU A 67 20.02 -8.61 -25.58
N LYS A 68 19.18 -8.62 -24.54
CA LYS A 68 17.90 -7.90 -24.51
C LYS A 68 18.09 -6.42 -24.22
N ALA A 69 19.21 -6.06 -23.60
CA ALA A 69 19.66 -4.70 -23.37
C ALA A 69 21.07 -4.50 -23.94
N LYS A 70 21.35 -3.30 -24.44
CA LYS A 70 22.67 -2.95 -25.02
C LYS A 70 23.73 -2.74 -23.94
N ASP A 71 23.30 -2.15 -22.83
CA ASP A 71 24.10 -1.81 -21.67
C ASP A 71 23.19 -1.70 -20.43
N TYR A 72 23.77 -1.37 -19.27
CA TYR A 72 23.00 -1.18 -18.04
C TYR A 72 22.05 0.02 -18.08
N ASN A 73 22.34 1.07 -18.88
CA ASN A 73 21.41 2.20 -19.05
C ASN A 73 20.15 1.77 -19.81
N HIS A 74 20.31 0.98 -20.86
CA HIS A 74 19.19 0.42 -21.61
C HIS A 74 18.40 -0.55 -20.72
N ALA A 75 19.07 -1.46 -19.99
CA ALA A 75 18.41 -2.37 -19.05
C ALA A 75 17.64 -1.63 -17.96
N TRP A 76 18.20 -0.55 -17.43
CA TRP A 76 17.55 0.34 -16.46
C TRP A 76 16.24 0.91 -17.00
N ASN A 77 16.29 1.47 -18.22
CA ASN A 77 15.12 2.06 -18.86
C ASN A 77 14.03 1.03 -19.23
N LEU A 78 14.40 -0.23 -19.42
CA LEU A 78 13.46 -1.33 -19.64
C LEU A 78 12.78 -1.79 -18.34
N LEU A 79 13.48 -1.73 -17.21
CA LEU A 79 12.96 -2.19 -15.91
C LEU A 79 12.30 -1.11 -15.06
N ARG A 80 12.58 0.17 -15.35
CA ARG A 80 12.00 1.27 -14.58
C ARG A 80 10.46 1.26 -14.73
N PRO A 81 9.72 1.63 -13.67
CA PRO A 81 8.28 1.82 -13.75
C PRO A 81 7.88 2.78 -14.87
N LYS A 82 6.71 2.54 -15.47
CA LYS A 82 6.07 3.52 -16.35
C LYS A 82 5.55 4.71 -15.56
N PHE A 83 4.87 4.41 -14.46
CA PHE A 83 4.39 5.40 -13.50
C PHE A 83 4.72 4.98 -12.07
N ARG A 84 4.83 5.98 -11.21
CA ARG A 84 5.19 5.89 -9.79
C ARG A 84 4.26 6.80 -9.01
N GLU A 85 3.81 6.38 -7.83
CA GLU A 85 2.90 7.18 -6.99
C GLU A 85 1.73 7.77 -7.79
N LYS A 86 1.18 6.96 -8.71
CA LYS A 86 0.21 7.45 -9.67
C LYS A 86 -1.12 7.59 -8.96
N ARG A 87 -1.62 8.83 -8.91
CA ARG A 87 -2.95 9.13 -8.40
C ARG A 87 -4.00 8.83 -9.46
N TYR A 88 -4.92 7.94 -9.11
CA TYR A 88 -6.14 7.71 -9.84
C TYR A 88 -7.30 8.44 -9.17
N LYS A 89 -8.22 8.98 -9.97
CA LYS A 89 -9.44 9.62 -9.48
C LYS A 89 -10.60 9.36 -10.44
N SER A 90 -11.70 8.92 -9.86
CA SER A 90 -13.04 8.89 -10.45
C SER A 90 -14.03 9.60 -9.52
N ASP A 91 -15.31 9.62 -9.87
CA ASP A 91 -16.34 10.36 -9.13
C ASP A 91 -16.48 9.91 -7.68
N ASP A 92 -16.21 8.64 -7.42
CA ASP A 92 -16.51 7.93 -6.17
C ASP A 92 -15.34 7.10 -5.63
N LEU A 93 -14.20 7.07 -6.33
CA LEU A 93 -13.02 6.33 -5.92
C LEU A 93 -11.75 7.13 -6.24
N ILE A 94 -10.91 7.28 -5.22
CA ILE A 94 -9.55 7.84 -5.32
C ILE A 94 -8.55 6.84 -4.76
N GLY A 95 -7.34 6.84 -5.31
CA GLY A 95 -6.25 6.05 -4.78
C GLY A 95 -4.91 6.45 -5.38
N ILE A 96 -3.84 6.02 -4.72
CA ILE A 96 -2.47 6.20 -5.19
C ILE A 96 -1.89 4.79 -5.29
N VAL A 97 -1.32 4.47 -6.45
CA VAL A 97 -0.63 3.19 -6.65
C VAL A 97 0.86 3.43 -6.67
N ASP A 98 1.63 2.56 -6.01
CA ASP A 98 3.08 2.74 -5.88
C ASP A 98 3.75 2.65 -7.25
N LYS A 99 3.35 1.65 -8.07
CA LYS A 99 4.01 1.37 -9.35
C LYS A 99 3.06 0.83 -10.41
N GLU A 100 3.20 1.35 -11.63
CA GLU A 100 2.68 0.74 -12.86
C GLU A 100 3.87 0.30 -13.72
N GLU A 101 3.90 -0.97 -14.13
CA GLU A 101 4.90 -1.50 -15.06
C GLU A 101 4.26 -2.12 -16.30
N GLU A 102 5.04 -2.14 -17.38
CA GLU A 102 4.74 -2.91 -18.57
C GLU A 102 5.91 -3.84 -18.84
N ASP A 103 5.62 -5.12 -19.06
CA ASP A 103 6.66 -6.08 -19.41
C ASP A 103 6.98 -6.09 -20.92
N PHE A 104 7.92 -6.94 -21.32
CA PHE A 104 8.34 -7.07 -22.71
C PHE A 104 7.23 -7.57 -23.65
N GLN A 105 6.17 -8.17 -23.12
CA GLN A 105 4.99 -8.60 -23.86
C GLN A 105 3.86 -7.56 -23.86
N LYS A 106 4.15 -6.32 -23.41
CA LYS A 106 3.16 -5.24 -23.29
C LYS A 106 2.04 -5.53 -22.28
N ARG A 107 2.27 -6.45 -21.35
CA ARG A 107 1.33 -6.71 -20.26
C ARG A 107 1.53 -5.69 -19.16
N VAL A 108 0.45 -5.04 -18.79
CA VAL A 108 0.44 -4.01 -17.74
C VAL A 108 0.20 -4.66 -16.39
N SER A 109 0.99 -4.27 -15.39
CA SER A 109 0.80 -4.67 -14.00
C SER A 109 0.78 -3.48 -13.06
N ILE A 110 -0.18 -3.45 -12.15
CA ILE A 110 -0.21 -2.49 -11.03
C ILE A 110 0.41 -3.17 -9.81
N ILE A 111 1.32 -2.48 -9.13
CA ILE A 111 2.13 -3.04 -8.04
C ILE A 111 2.01 -2.17 -6.81
N ASP A 112 1.85 -2.83 -5.66
CA ASP A 112 1.92 -2.23 -4.32
C ASP A 112 3.05 -2.91 -3.53
N TYR A 113 3.87 -2.11 -2.87
CA TYR A 113 4.99 -2.54 -2.05
C TYR A 113 4.55 -2.73 -0.60
N LYS A 114 4.86 -3.89 -0.03
CA LYS A 114 4.63 -4.16 1.39
C LYS A 114 5.94 -4.48 2.11
N THR A 115 6.14 -3.87 3.27
CA THR A 115 7.28 -4.11 4.19
C THR A 115 6.94 -5.05 5.34
N SER A 116 5.64 -5.36 5.53
CA SER A 116 5.14 -6.27 6.55
C SER A 116 5.60 -7.72 6.34
N HIS A 117 5.51 -8.54 7.39
CA HIS A 117 5.66 -9.98 7.26
C HIS A 117 4.63 -10.56 6.29
N LYS A 118 5.04 -11.58 5.52
CA LYS A 118 4.13 -12.45 4.79
C LYS A 118 3.41 -13.34 5.80
N TYR A 119 2.10 -13.45 5.66
CA TYR A 119 1.30 -14.42 6.41
C TYR A 119 0.98 -15.58 5.45
N TYR A 120 1.68 -16.72 5.58
CA TYR A 120 1.29 -18.02 5.00
C TYR A 120 1.07 -18.09 3.47
N ASN A 121 0.50 -19.22 3.02
CA ASN A 121 0.28 -19.66 1.64
C ASN A 121 -0.82 -18.89 0.89
N GLU A 122 -1.43 -17.86 1.52
CA GLU A 122 -2.58 -17.14 0.98
C GLU A 122 -2.48 -15.64 1.30
N LEU A 123 -3.02 -14.80 0.41
CA LEU A 123 -3.15 -13.38 0.68
C LEU A 123 -4.36 -13.11 1.58
N LYS A 124 -4.20 -12.21 2.55
CA LYS A 124 -5.33 -11.72 3.35
C LYS A 124 -6.37 -11.03 2.46
N ASP A 125 -7.64 -11.17 2.82
CA ASP A 125 -8.76 -10.57 2.09
C ASP A 125 -8.61 -9.07 1.88
N ASP A 126 -8.07 -8.34 2.85
CA ASP A 126 -7.84 -6.89 2.75
C ASP A 126 -6.84 -6.53 1.63
N PHE A 127 -5.82 -7.36 1.44
CA PHE A 127 -4.87 -7.18 0.35
C PHE A 127 -5.53 -7.46 -1.00
N VAL A 128 -6.33 -8.53 -1.10
CA VAL A 128 -7.07 -8.84 -2.33
C VAL A 128 -8.08 -7.74 -2.65
N ARG A 129 -8.79 -7.21 -1.64
CA ARG A 129 -9.69 -6.06 -1.75
C ARG A 129 -8.97 -4.82 -2.27
N GLN A 130 -7.84 -4.46 -1.68
CA GLN A 130 -7.01 -3.34 -2.14
C GLN A 130 -6.62 -3.52 -3.62
N MET A 131 -6.14 -4.72 -3.98
CA MET A 131 -5.67 -5.02 -5.32
C MET A 131 -6.79 -4.93 -6.38
N ARG A 132 -8.00 -5.44 -6.10
CA ARG A 132 -9.11 -5.32 -7.05
C ARG A 132 -9.61 -3.88 -7.20
N LEU A 133 -9.57 -3.06 -6.14
CA LEU A 133 -9.86 -1.63 -6.25
C LEU A 133 -8.82 -0.90 -7.13
N TYR A 134 -7.53 -1.25 -7.04
CA TYR A 134 -6.51 -0.72 -7.95
C TYR A 134 -6.74 -1.14 -9.41
N ALA A 135 -7.14 -2.40 -9.65
CA ALA A 135 -7.53 -2.84 -10.99
C ALA A 135 -8.73 -2.04 -11.53
N LEU A 136 -9.73 -1.77 -10.68
CA LEU A 136 -10.89 -0.97 -11.03
C LEU A 136 -10.51 0.48 -11.37
N MET A 137 -9.64 1.11 -10.58
CA MET A 137 -9.14 2.46 -10.87
C MET A 137 -8.46 2.53 -12.23
N TYR A 138 -7.58 1.57 -12.53
CA TYR A 138 -6.93 1.48 -13.83
C TYR A 138 -7.96 1.31 -14.95
N TYR A 139 -8.91 0.38 -14.78
CA TYR A 139 -9.96 0.13 -15.77
C TYR A 139 -10.81 1.38 -16.05
N ARG A 140 -11.21 2.11 -15.02
CA ARG A 140 -12.03 3.32 -15.17
C ARG A 140 -11.30 4.44 -15.92
N GLU A 141 -9.99 4.59 -15.73
CA GLU A 141 -9.16 5.56 -16.45
C GLU A 141 -8.88 5.12 -17.90
N HIS A 142 -8.42 3.89 -18.11
CA HIS A 142 -7.90 3.42 -19.41
C HIS A 142 -8.94 2.73 -20.29
N LYS A 143 -10.11 2.40 -19.73
CA LYS A 143 -11.14 1.53 -20.34
C LYS A 143 -10.59 0.19 -20.82
N LYS A 144 -9.52 -0.29 -20.16
CA LYS A 144 -8.84 -1.55 -20.41
C LYS A 144 -8.44 -2.18 -19.09
N LEU A 145 -8.52 -3.50 -18.98
CA LEU A 145 -8.04 -4.19 -17.79
C LEU A 145 -6.49 -4.17 -17.78
N PRO A 146 -5.85 -3.91 -16.62
CA PRO A 146 -4.48 -4.35 -16.45
C PRO A 146 -4.45 -5.89 -16.52
N HIS A 147 -3.30 -6.49 -16.83
CA HIS A 147 -3.21 -7.95 -16.89
C HIS A 147 -3.08 -8.53 -15.48
N TYR A 148 -2.35 -7.84 -14.62
CA TYR A 148 -2.12 -8.25 -13.25
C TYR A 148 -2.21 -7.06 -12.29
N VAL A 149 -2.58 -7.38 -11.06
CA VAL A 149 -2.27 -6.59 -9.88
C VAL A 149 -1.34 -7.42 -9.01
N LYS A 150 -0.29 -6.83 -8.46
CA LYS A 150 0.75 -7.58 -7.73
C LYS A 150 1.07 -6.91 -6.41
N ILE A 151 1.35 -7.75 -5.43
CA ILE A 151 1.90 -7.31 -4.14
C ILE A 151 3.36 -7.73 -4.12
N ASN A 152 4.24 -6.78 -3.88
CA ASN A 152 5.67 -7.03 -3.76
C ASN A 152 6.09 -6.89 -2.30
N PHE A 153 6.32 -8.04 -1.66
CA PHE A 153 6.80 -8.13 -0.29
C PHE A 153 8.31 -7.89 -0.26
N LEU A 154 8.70 -6.63 -0.11
CA LEU A 154 10.08 -6.16 -0.24
C LEU A 154 11.04 -6.89 0.69
N ARG A 155 10.59 -7.20 1.91
CA ARG A 155 11.37 -7.91 2.93
C ARG A 155 11.83 -9.30 2.51
N PHE A 156 11.07 -9.97 1.64
CA PHE A 156 11.36 -11.34 1.19
C PHE A 156 11.74 -11.41 -0.28
N GLY A 157 11.66 -10.28 -1.01
CA GLY A 157 11.87 -10.24 -2.46
C GLY A 157 10.82 -11.04 -3.25
N GLU A 158 9.67 -11.30 -2.64
CA GLU A 158 8.61 -12.11 -3.22
C GLU A 158 7.52 -11.23 -3.86
N VAL A 159 7.01 -11.68 -5.00
CA VAL A 159 5.93 -11.00 -5.71
C VAL A 159 4.74 -11.94 -5.83
N TRP A 160 3.57 -11.49 -5.38
CA TRP A 160 2.32 -12.21 -5.49
C TRP A 160 1.45 -11.59 -6.58
N PRO A 161 1.35 -12.22 -7.77
CA PRO A 161 0.46 -11.75 -8.82
C PRO A 161 -0.97 -12.25 -8.62
N ILE A 162 -1.93 -11.40 -8.95
CA ILE A 162 -3.34 -11.75 -9.12
C ILE A 162 -3.70 -11.38 -10.55
N GLU A 163 -4.20 -12.34 -11.32
CA GLU A 163 -4.72 -12.08 -12.65
C GLU A 163 -6.00 -11.26 -12.57
N VAL A 164 -6.10 -10.24 -13.42
CA VAL A 164 -7.26 -9.36 -13.43
C VAL A 164 -8.27 -9.87 -14.44
N THR A 165 -9.42 -10.29 -13.91
CA THR A 165 -10.56 -10.77 -14.69
C THR A 165 -11.72 -9.78 -14.62
N PRO A 166 -12.70 -9.85 -15.54
CA PRO A 166 -13.94 -9.08 -15.41
C PRO A 166 -14.65 -9.33 -14.07
N ASP A 167 -14.55 -10.53 -13.53
CA ASP A 167 -15.15 -10.93 -12.25
C ASP A 167 -14.48 -10.20 -11.09
N LEU A 168 -13.16 -10.06 -11.13
CA LEU A 168 -12.40 -9.28 -10.15
C LEU A 168 -12.87 -7.82 -10.12
N ILE A 169 -13.16 -7.23 -11.29
CA ILE A 169 -13.69 -5.87 -11.40
C ILE A 169 -15.11 -5.77 -10.83
N ARG A 170 -15.99 -6.73 -11.12
CA ARG A 170 -17.34 -6.76 -10.52
C ARG A 170 -17.29 -6.83 -9.01
N LEU A 171 -16.38 -7.62 -8.44
CA LEU A 171 -16.17 -7.69 -6.99
C LEU A 171 -15.66 -6.36 -6.41
N ALA A 172 -14.82 -5.63 -7.15
CA ALA A 172 -14.34 -4.31 -6.74
C ALA A 172 -15.47 -3.27 -6.72
N GLU A 173 -16.38 -3.29 -7.70
CA GLU A 173 -17.57 -2.44 -7.72
C GLU A 173 -18.50 -2.76 -6.53
N ILE A 174 -18.70 -4.05 -6.23
CA ILE A 174 -19.49 -4.49 -5.06
C ILE A 174 -18.88 -3.98 -3.76
N ASP A 175 -17.55 -4.02 -3.59
CA ASP A 175 -16.93 -3.43 -2.39
C ASP A 175 -17.20 -1.95 -2.27
N LEU A 176 -17.08 -1.22 -3.38
CA LEU A 176 -17.25 0.22 -3.40
C LEU A 176 -18.69 0.59 -3.04
N GLU A 177 -19.67 -0.10 -3.62
CA GLU A 177 -21.08 0.04 -3.27
C GLU A 177 -21.34 -0.33 -1.82
N THR A 178 -20.75 -1.43 -1.34
CA THR A 178 -20.89 -1.87 0.06
C THR A 178 -20.36 -0.80 1.01
N VAL A 179 -19.17 -0.25 0.77
CA VAL A 179 -18.61 0.82 1.59
C VAL A 179 -19.53 2.03 1.58
N LYS A 180 -19.93 2.50 0.38
CA LYS A 180 -20.86 3.64 0.27
C LYS A 180 -22.13 3.45 1.07
N LEU A 181 -22.79 2.30 0.95
CA LEU A 181 -24.03 1.97 1.65
C LEU A 181 -23.82 1.97 3.17
N HIS A 182 -22.70 1.44 3.65
CA HIS A 182 -22.40 1.40 5.08
C HIS A 182 -21.87 2.72 5.65
N THR A 183 -21.56 3.70 4.81
CA THR A 183 -21.02 5.01 5.24
C THR A 183 -21.91 6.19 4.83
N GLN A 184 -23.21 5.99 4.57
CA GLN A 184 -24.11 7.08 4.17
C GLN A 184 -24.54 7.96 5.34
N SER A 185 -24.64 7.37 6.55
CA SER A 185 -25.10 8.09 7.73
C SER A 185 -23.98 8.90 8.37
N ILE A 186 -24.33 10.01 9.02
CA ILE A 186 -23.43 10.75 9.90
C ILE A 186 -23.72 10.47 11.39
N GLU A 187 -24.77 9.71 11.68
CA GLU A 187 -25.24 9.43 13.03
C GLU A 187 -24.50 8.22 13.64
N GLU A 188 -23.94 8.37 14.85
CA GLU A 188 -23.16 7.30 15.50
C GLU A 188 -23.96 5.99 15.66
N LYS A 189 -25.27 6.08 15.92
CA LYS A 189 -26.16 4.92 16.11
C LYS A 189 -26.21 3.96 14.91
N ASP A 190 -25.89 4.46 13.71
CA ASP A 190 -25.89 3.67 12.48
C ASP A 190 -24.57 2.89 12.28
N TYR A 191 -23.60 3.10 13.17
CA TYR A 191 -22.29 2.44 13.19
C TYR A 191 -22.15 1.56 14.45
N PRO A 192 -22.84 0.40 14.53
CA PRO A 192 -22.79 -0.45 15.71
C PRO A 192 -21.38 -0.96 15.97
N LYS A 193 -20.95 -0.84 17.23
CA LYS A 193 -19.63 -1.29 17.70
C LYS A 193 -19.51 -2.79 17.51
N LYS A 194 -18.41 -3.25 16.90
CA LYS A 194 -18.06 -4.67 16.75
C LYS A 194 -16.72 -4.94 17.45
N PRO A 195 -16.71 -5.15 18.79
CA PRO A 195 -15.47 -5.37 19.52
C PRO A 195 -14.71 -6.59 18.99
N THR A 196 -13.43 -6.40 18.67
CA THR A 196 -12.51 -7.47 18.25
C THR A 196 -11.15 -7.26 18.92
N ARG A 197 -10.23 -8.22 18.79
CA ARG A 197 -8.83 -8.03 19.24
C ARG A 197 -8.11 -6.87 18.54
N LEU A 198 -8.59 -6.44 17.37
CA LEU A 198 -8.03 -5.27 16.68
C LEU A 198 -8.39 -3.96 17.38
N CYS A 199 -9.39 -3.94 18.26
CA CYS A 199 -9.71 -2.75 19.06
C CYS A 199 -8.55 -2.33 19.96
N ASP A 200 -7.68 -3.25 20.39
CA ASP A 200 -6.50 -2.92 21.19
C ASP A 200 -5.45 -2.12 20.42
N TRP A 201 -5.52 -2.14 19.09
CA TRP A 201 -4.63 -1.43 18.17
C TRP A 201 -5.36 -0.28 17.45
N CYS A 202 -6.59 0.03 17.86
CA CYS A 202 -7.39 1.09 17.25
C CYS A 202 -7.08 2.44 17.91
N ASN A 203 -6.64 3.42 17.10
CA ASN A 203 -6.36 4.79 17.56
C ASN A 203 -7.59 5.53 18.12
N PHE A 204 -8.79 5.01 17.89
CA PHE A 204 -10.07 5.60 18.33
C PHE A 204 -10.76 4.74 19.40
N LYS A 205 -10.02 3.83 20.06
CA LYS A 205 -10.59 2.94 21.08
C LYS A 205 -11.30 3.73 22.17
N ASP A 206 -10.66 4.77 22.68
CA ASP A 206 -11.21 5.57 23.78
C ASP A 206 -12.46 6.32 23.32
N GLU A 207 -12.45 6.95 22.15
CA GLU A 207 -13.63 7.58 21.54
C GLU A 207 -14.78 6.60 21.33
N CYS A 208 -14.47 5.43 20.77
CA CYS A 208 -15.46 4.40 20.46
C CYS A 208 -16.11 3.82 21.72
N PHE A 209 -15.41 3.74 22.85
CA PHE A 209 -15.96 3.18 24.10
C PHE A 209 -16.28 4.22 25.18
N LYS A 210 -16.21 5.53 24.88
CA LYS A 210 -16.73 6.59 25.77
C LYS A 210 -18.20 6.28 26.11
N LYS A 211 -18.49 6.08 27.38
CA LYS A 211 -19.88 6.00 27.87
C LYS A 211 -20.47 7.41 27.75
N GLU A 212 -21.57 7.56 27.03
CA GLU A 212 -22.38 8.78 27.15
C GLU A 212 -22.75 8.96 28.62
N LYS A 213 -22.47 10.13 29.18
CA LYS A 213 -23.03 10.51 30.48
C LYS A 213 -24.54 10.50 30.32
N GLN A 214 -25.19 9.49 30.89
CA GLN A 214 -26.63 9.49 31.09
C GLN A 214 -26.93 10.75 31.91
N LEU A 215 -27.65 11.72 31.34
CA LEU A 215 -28.18 12.84 32.12
C LEU A 215 -29.10 12.22 33.19
N ASP A 216 -28.70 12.34 34.46
CA ASP A 216 -29.56 12.01 35.58
C ASP A 216 -30.79 12.92 35.55
N LEU A 217 -31.90 12.41 35.00
CA LEU A 217 -33.22 13.06 34.95
C LEU A 217 -33.91 13.11 36.33
N ASN A 218 -33.19 12.89 37.43
CA ASN A 218 -33.74 12.82 38.78
C ASN A 218 -33.68 14.16 39.56
N ILE A 219 -33.52 15.31 38.90
CA ILE A 219 -33.50 16.63 39.55
C ILE A 219 -34.60 17.54 38.98
N VAL A 220 -35.85 17.10 38.90
CA VAL A 220 -37.01 18.04 38.76
C VAL A 220 -38.30 17.44 39.34
N VAL A 221 -38.31 16.89 40.57
CA VAL A 221 -39.59 16.53 41.22
C VAL A 221 -39.55 16.69 42.75
N GLU A 222 -39.01 17.79 43.30
CA GLU A 222 -39.18 18.11 44.74
C GLU A 222 -39.59 19.55 45.06
N GLU A 223 -39.88 20.41 44.08
CA GLU A 223 -40.34 21.79 44.33
C GLU A 223 -41.75 22.06 43.77
N VAL A 224 -42.75 21.24 44.13
CA VAL A 224 -44.16 21.70 44.11
C VAL A 224 -44.95 20.98 45.21
N LYS A 225 -44.77 21.42 46.46
CA LYS A 225 -45.75 21.24 47.54
C LYS A 225 -45.71 22.47 48.45
N GLU A 226 -46.47 23.48 48.06
CA GLU A 226 -47.10 24.43 49.00
C GLU A 226 -48.60 24.11 49.05
#